data_AF-A0A7M6DQH4-F1
#
_entry.id   AF-A0A7M6DQH4-F1
#
_cell.length_a   1.000
_cell.length_b   1.000
_cell.length_c   1.000
_cell.angle_alpha   90.00
_cell.angle_beta   90.00
_cell.angle_gamma   90.00
#
_symmetry.space_group_name_H-M   'P 1'
#
loop_
_entity.id
_entity.type
_entity.pdbx_description
1 polymer ?
#
loop_
_entity_poly.entity_id
_entity_poly.type
_entity_poly.pdbx_seq_one_letter_code
_entity_poly.pdbx_strand_id
1 'polypeptide(L)'
;MMDSAQFLIDYQDKVDSGGLDNAMRSIEDPKNVDYIMEYGWELVTCLCNQLEEEKNLNEEFVQFYFKCLNRVVEICKPKEILLAFNEKFRNIKSSKVLSDAFKVTLKAFLKIERKQSLHLKDILETFGFAIKNIVSDTLENNNEDFLHVYEEILKSIEQFLSGFVDLIGMRYLKDLTDFYAGRCLAHSEAWCRYEVKQCRRMLLQLVIVE
;
A
#
# COMPACT_ATOMS: atom_id res chain seq x y z
N MET A 1 -25.72 10.33 14.67
CA MET A 1 -24.39 9.97 14.16
C MET A 1 -24.03 8.64 14.82
N MET A 2 -23.70 7.62 14.02
CA MET A 2 -23.15 6.37 14.51
C MET A 2 -21.77 6.63 15.14
N ASP A 3 -21.45 5.97 16.25
CA ASP A 3 -20.14 6.02 16.91
C ASP A 3 -19.16 5.06 16.21
N SER A 4 -17.84 5.30 16.24
CA SER A 4 -16.85 4.46 15.56
C SER A 4 -16.89 3.01 16.04
N ALA A 5 -17.09 2.83 17.35
CA ALA A 5 -17.31 1.53 17.96
C ALA A 5 -18.53 0.82 17.38
N GLN A 6 -19.62 1.53 17.10
CA GLN A 6 -20.82 0.95 16.51
C GLN A 6 -20.58 0.51 15.05
N PHE A 7 -19.80 1.27 14.27
CA PHE A 7 -19.43 0.84 12.91
C PHE A 7 -18.60 -0.44 12.91
N LEU A 8 -17.62 -0.54 13.81
CA LEU A 8 -16.78 -1.74 13.92
C LEU A 8 -17.56 -2.95 14.43
N ILE A 9 -18.48 -2.75 15.37
CA ILE A 9 -19.40 -3.80 15.83
C ILE A 9 -20.29 -4.27 14.68
N ASP A 10 -20.93 -3.34 13.95
CA ASP A 10 -21.77 -3.67 12.81
C ASP A 10 -20.99 -4.37 11.68
N TYR A 11 -19.72 -3.99 11.48
CA TYR A 11 -18.81 -4.67 10.56
C TYR A 11 -18.53 -6.11 11.02
N GLN A 12 -18.19 -6.30 12.29
CA GLN A 12 -17.90 -7.61 12.87
C GLN A 12 -19.14 -8.52 12.82
N ASP A 13 -20.31 -8.00 13.20
CA ASP A 13 -21.58 -8.73 13.14
C ASP A 13 -21.89 -9.20 11.71
N LYS A 14 -21.50 -8.43 10.68
CA LYS A 14 -21.68 -8.81 9.27
C LYS A 14 -20.66 -9.85 8.79
N VAL A 15 -19.43 -9.80 9.29
CA VAL A 15 -18.45 -10.88 9.09
C VAL A 15 -19.01 -12.18 9.67
N ASP A 16 -19.52 -12.13 10.89
CA ASP A 16 -20.00 -13.31 11.63
C ASP A 16 -21.30 -13.89 11.05
N SER A 17 -22.21 -13.04 10.54
CA SER A 17 -23.55 -13.46 10.08
C SER A 17 -23.64 -13.86 8.59
N GLY A 18 -22.72 -13.42 7.74
CA GLY A 18 -22.79 -13.74 6.31
C GLY A 18 -21.46 -13.77 5.57
N GLY A 19 -20.35 -13.87 6.33
CA GLY A 19 -19.03 -14.09 5.78
C GLY A 19 -18.43 -12.88 5.09
N LEU A 20 -17.34 -13.15 4.37
CA LEU A 20 -16.45 -12.16 3.76
C LEU A 20 -17.20 -11.22 2.78
N ASP A 21 -18.19 -11.70 2.03
CA ASP A 21 -18.94 -10.87 1.07
C ASP A 21 -19.75 -9.74 1.73
N ASN A 22 -20.33 -9.96 2.91
CA ASN A 22 -21.09 -8.94 3.62
C ASN A 22 -20.18 -7.89 4.29
N ALA A 23 -18.98 -8.31 4.68
CA ALA A 23 -17.94 -7.42 5.19
C ALA A 23 -17.48 -6.45 4.09
N MET A 24 -17.20 -6.94 2.87
CA MET A 24 -16.81 -6.08 1.75
C MET A 24 -17.93 -5.10 1.37
N ARG A 25 -19.18 -5.56 1.33
CA ARG A 25 -20.33 -4.66 1.05
C ARG A 25 -20.42 -3.51 2.05
N SER A 26 -19.99 -3.71 3.29
CA SER A 26 -19.99 -2.66 4.30
C SER A 26 -18.88 -1.63 4.07
N ILE A 27 -17.72 -2.08 3.59
CA ILE A 27 -16.61 -1.21 3.23
C ILE A 27 -16.91 -0.44 1.92
N GLU A 28 -17.63 -1.07 0.99
CA GLU A 28 -18.02 -0.46 -0.29
C GLU A 28 -19.25 0.44 -0.20
N ASP A 29 -20.05 0.35 0.86
CA ASP A 29 -21.26 1.16 1.03
C ASP A 29 -20.89 2.66 1.09
N PRO A 30 -21.38 3.48 0.14
CA PRO A 30 -21.13 4.92 0.11
C PRO A 30 -21.49 5.63 1.42
N LYS A 31 -22.46 5.11 2.18
CA LYS A 31 -22.87 5.68 3.47
C LYS A 31 -21.81 5.56 4.56
N ASN A 32 -20.88 4.63 4.40
CA ASN A 32 -19.83 4.36 5.37
C ASN A 32 -18.51 5.06 5.02
N VAL A 33 -18.42 5.75 3.88
CA VAL A 33 -17.18 6.38 3.40
C VAL A 33 -16.63 7.41 4.40
N ASP A 34 -17.49 8.27 4.94
CA ASP A 34 -17.07 9.29 5.91
C ASP A 34 -16.53 8.65 7.19
N TYR A 35 -17.19 7.57 7.66
CA TYR A 35 -16.74 6.79 8.81
C TYR A 35 -15.41 6.10 8.56
N ILE A 36 -15.24 5.46 7.41
CA ILE A 36 -13.99 4.79 7.04
C ILE A 36 -12.87 5.83 6.90
N MET A 37 -13.16 7.01 6.37
CA MET A 37 -12.16 8.08 6.26
C MET A 37 -11.66 8.58 7.62
N GLU A 38 -12.52 8.61 8.63
CA GLU A 38 -12.20 9.09 9.98
C GLU A 38 -11.59 8.00 10.87
N TYR A 39 -12.04 6.75 10.74
CA TYR A 39 -11.70 5.62 11.62
C TYR A 39 -11.03 4.43 10.91
N GLY A 40 -10.56 4.63 9.67
CA GLY A 40 -10.02 3.54 8.86
C GLY A 40 -8.81 2.83 9.45
N TRP A 41 -8.06 3.48 10.35
CA TRP A 41 -6.95 2.86 11.07
C TRP A 41 -7.41 1.77 12.05
N GLU A 42 -8.58 1.92 12.68
CA GLU A 42 -9.18 0.90 13.55
C GLU A 42 -9.68 -0.28 12.72
N LEU A 43 -10.25 -0.01 11.54
CA LEU A 43 -10.66 -1.04 10.60
C LEU A 43 -9.45 -1.83 10.05
N VAL A 44 -8.34 -1.18 9.75
CA VAL A 44 -7.07 -1.86 9.41
C VAL A 44 -6.63 -2.76 10.56
N THR A 45 -6.70 -2.28 11.80
CA THR A 45 -6.36 -3.08 12.99
C THR A 45 -7.24 -4.32 13.10
N CYS A 46 -8.55 -4.18 12.92
CA CYS A 46 -9.49 -5.30 12.93
C CYS A 46 -9.15 -6.32 11.83
N LEU A 47 -8.97 -5.86 10.59
CA LEU A 47 -8.61 -6.70 9.45
C LEU A 47 -7.28 -7.45 9.68
N CYS A 48 -6.26 -6.78 10.22
CA CYS A 48 -4.97 -7.40 10.49
C CYS A 48 -5.05 -8.42 11.62
N ASN A 49 -5.79 -8.13 12.70
CA ASN A 49 -5.96 -9.09 13.80
C ASN A 49 -6.69 -10.36 13.31
N GLN A 50 -7.73 -10.22 12.50
CA GLN A 50 -8.44 -11.35 11.90
C GLN A 50 -7.52 -12.19 11.00
N LEU A 51 -6.62 -11.56 10.25
CA LEU A 51 -5.60 -12.25 9.45
C LEU A 51 -4.58 -13.01 10.31
N GLU A 52 -4.23 -12.48 11.49
CA GLU A 52 -3.33 -13.14 12.44
C GLU A 52 -3.97 -14.31 13.21
N GLU A 53 -5.27 -14.21 13.51
CA GLU A 53 -6.03 -15.22 14.26
C GLU A 53 -6.40 -16.45 13.42
N GLU A 54 -6.44 -16.29 12.09
CA GLU A 54 -6.79 -17.37 11.17
C GLU A 54 -5.70 -18.46 11.15
N LYS A 55 -6.05 -19.65 11.63
CA LYS A 55 -5.13 -20.79 11.76
C LYS A 55 -4.82 -21.43 10.41
N ASN A 56 -5.75 -21.37 9.46
CA ASN A 56 -5.61 -21.94 8.13
C ASN A 56 -5.70 -20.81 7.09
N LEU A 57 -4.59 -20.11 6.89
CA LEU A 57 -4.46 -19.09 5.84
C LEU A 57 -4.60 -19.73 4.46
N ASN A 58 -5.84 -19.84 3.98
CA ASN A 58 -6.11 -20.20 2.60
C ASN A 58 -5.94 -18.97 1.69
N GLU A 59 -5.66 -19.21 0.42
CA GLU A 59 -5.36 -18.12 -0.52
C GLU A 59 -6.55 -17.17 -0.74
N GLU A 60 -7.78 -17.69 -0.77
CA GLU A 60 -8.99 -16.90 -0.97
C GLU A 60 -9.22 -15.91 0.17
N PHE A 61 -9.01 -16.35 1.41
CA PHE A 61 -9.08 -15.54 2.62
C PHE A 61 -8.02 -14.43 2.55
N VAL A 62 -6.75 -14.77 2.34
CA VAL A 62 -5.67 -13.76 2.25
C VAL A 62 -5.99 -12.72 1.17
N GLN A 63 -6.41 -13.15 -0.03
CA GLN A 63 -6.78 -12.24 -1.11
C GLN A 63 -7.96 -11.34 -0.74
N PHE A 64 -8.95 -11.87 -0.04
CA PHE A 64 -10.08 -11.09 0.45
C PHE A 64 -9.65 -10.00 1.44
N TYR A 65 -8.80 -10.32 2.41
CA TYR A 65 -8.31 -9.32 3.39
C TYR A 65 -7.55 -8.20 2.69
N PHE A 66 -6.65 -8.55 1.77
CA PHE A 66 -5.93 -7.53 1.03
C PHE A 66 -6.84 -6.75 0.08
N LYS A 67 -7.94 -7.32 -0.43
CA LYS A 67 -8.96 -6.56 -1.16
C LYS A 67 -9.64 -5.52 -0.25
N CYS A 68 -9.99 -5.89 0.98
CA CYS A 68 -10.54 -4.95 1.97
C CYS A 68 -9.54 -3.85 2.31
N LEU A 69 -8.29 -4.21 2.63
CA LEU A 69 -7.24 -3.24 2.95
C LEU A 69 -6.97 -2.28 1.78
N ASN A 70 -6.96 -2.78 0.54
CA ASN A 70 -6.84 -1.93 -0.65
C ASN A 70 -7.98 -0.89 -0.73
N ARG A 71 -9.21 -1.32 -0.44
CA ARG A 71 -10.36 -0.41 -0.47
C ARG A 71 -10.27 0.64 0.64
N VAL A 72 -9.83 0.26 1.84
CA VAL A 72 -9.57 1.20 2.93
C VAL A 72 -8.45 2.18 2.55
N VAL A 73 -7.36 1.70 1.94
CA VAL A 73 -6.28 2.55 1.41
C VAL A 73 -6.80 3.58 0.40
N GLU A 74 -7.76 3.23 -0.46
CA GLU A 74 -8.35 4.16 -1.42
C GLU A 74 -9.11 5.29 -0.74
N ILE A 75 -9.87 4.98 0.31
CA ILE A 75 -10.75 5.93 1.01
C ILE A 75 -9.98 6.83 1.98
N CYS A 76 -9.06 6.26 2.76
CA CYS A 76 -8.48 6.93 3.92
C CYS A 76 -7.32 7.86 3.60
N LYS A 77 -6.95 8.70 4.58
CA LYS A 77 -5.72 9.49 4.51
C LYS A 77 -4.50 8.57 4.60
N PRO A 78 -3.48 8.73 3.74
CA PRO A 78 -2.39 7.77 3.66
C PRO A 78 -1.56 7.67 4.95
N LYS A 79 -1.41 8.77 5.71
CA LYS A 79 -0.60 8.78 6.93
C LYS A 79 -1.14 7.86 8.02
N GLU A 80 -2.45 7.90 8.25
CA GLU A 80 -3.12 7.12 9.30
C GLU A 80 -3.01 5.62 8.98
N ILE A 81 -3.20 5.27 7.71
CA ILE A 81 -3.08 3.88 7.25
C ILE A 81 -1.64 3.37 7.34
N LEU A 82 -0.65 4.19 7.00
CA LEU A 82 0.76 3.80 7.11
C LEU A 82 1.19 3.61 8.56
N LEU A 83 0.66 4.41 9.50
CA LEU A 83 0.89 4.19 10.93
C LEU A 83 0.29 2.85 11.39
N ALA A 84 -0.94 2.53 10.96
CA ALA A 84 -1.56 1.24 11.26
C ALA A 84 -0.78 0.06 10.65
N PHE A 85 -0.29 0.19 9.41
CA PHE A 85 0.56 -0.82 8.78
C PHE A 85 1.89 -1.00 9.51
N ASN A 86 2.53 0.09 9.95
CA ASN A 86 3.76 0.01 10.75
C ASN A 86 3.58 -0.82 12.02
N GLU A 87 2.44 -0.66 12.70
CA GLU A 87 2.11 -1.41 13.92
C GLU A 87 1.83 -2.88 13.62
N LYS A 88 1.03 -3.17 12.59
CA LYS A 88 0.46 -4.50 12.36
C LYS A 88 1.33 -5.41 11.51
N PHE A 89 2.03 -4.89 10.49
CA PHE A 89 2.81 -5.73 9.59
C PHE A 89 4.14 -6.24 10.17
N ARG A 90 4.51 -5.78 11.37
CA ARG A 90 5.72 -6.21 12.06
C ARG A 90 5.72 -7.71 12.39
N ASN A 91 4.55 -8.28 12.66
CA ASN A 91 4.41 -9.65 13.15
C ASN A 91 4.05 -10.67 12.06
N ILE A 92 4.12 -10.29 10.78
CA ILE A 92 3.85 -11.20 9.66
C ILE A 92 4.83 -12.37 9.69
N LYS A 93 4.30 -13.59 9.58
CA LYS A 93 5.07 -14.86 9.60
C LYS A 93 5.10 -15.59 8.26
N SER A 94 4.35 -15.13 7.26
CA SER A 94 4.24 -15.76 5.95
C SER A 94 4.86 -14.88 4.87
N SER A 95 5.72 -15.45 4.02
CA SER A 95 6.30 -14.77 2.85
C SER A 95 5.22 -14.27 1.88
N LYS A 96 4.16 -15.05 1.68
CA LYS A 96 3.02 -14.70 0.82
C LYS A 96 2.27 -13.49 1.36
N VAL A 97 1.93 -13.51 2.65
CA VAL A 97 1.26 -12.36 3.32
C VAL A 97 2.16 -11.13 3.31
N LEU A 98 3.48 -11.30 3.50
CA LEU A 98 4.45 -10.21 3.40
C LEU A 98 4.46 -9.58 2.00
N SER A 99 4.40 -10.39 0.94
CA SER A 99 4.34 -9.92 -0.44
C SER A 99 3.12 -9.02 -0.69
N ASP A 100 1.94 -9.42 -0.22
CA ASP A 100 0.73 -8.62 -0.38
C ASP A 100 0.71 -7.39 0.55
N ALA A 101 1.32 -7.48 1.73
CA ALA A 101 1.57 -6.35 2.62
C ALA A 101 2.44 -5.28 1.95
N PHE A 102 3.49 -5.67 1.22
CA PHE A 102 4.28 -4.73 0.42
C PHE A 102 3.40 -4.02 -0.63
N LYS A 103 2.57 -4.74 -1.38
CA LYS A 103 1.73 -4.17 -2.44
C LYS A 103 0.73 -3.14 -1.91
N VAL A 104 0.01 -3.48 -0.83
CA VAL A 104 -1.00 -2.58 -0.26
C VAL A 104 -0.34 -1.35 0.38
N THR A 105 0.84 -1.53 0.99
CA THR A 105 1.61 -0.43 1.55
C THR A 105 2.13 0.50 0.46
N LEU A 106 2.66 -0.03 -0.64
CA LEU A 106 3.11 0.76 -1.77
C LEU A 106 1.97 1.65 -2.29
N LYS A 107 0.76 1.11 -2.45
CA LYS A 107 -0.41 1.91 -2.85
C LYS A 107 -0.73 3.05 -1.87
N ALA A 108 -0.62 2.81 -0.56
CA ALA A 108 -0.79 3.87 0.44
C ALA A 108 0.30 4.95 0.32
N PHE A 109 1.55 4.55 0.07
CA PHE A 109 2.66 5.48 -0.16
C PHE A 109 2.48 6.33 -1.42
N LEU A 110 1.96 5.75 -2.51
CA LEU A 110 1.70 6.48 -3.76
C LEU A 110 0.72 7.64 -3.58
N LYS A 111 -0.13 7.62 -2.54
CA LYS A 111 -1.06 8.72 -2.20
C LYS A 111 -0.39 9.88 -1.43
N ILE A 112 0.88 9.78 -1.01
CA ILE A 112 1.53 10.84 -0.23
C ILE A 112 2.08 11.96 -1.13
N GLU A 113 1.48 13.15 -1.03
CA GLU A 113 1.84 14.30 -1.86
C GLU A 113 3.17 15.01 -1.50
N ARG A 114 3.79 14.82 -0.32
CA ARG A 114 5.03 15.54 0.10
C ARG A 114 6.00 14.73 0.96
N LYS A 115 7.31 15.00 0.81
CA LYS A 115 8.48 14.46 1.54
C LYS A 115 8.13 13.86 2.90
N GLN A 116 8.00 12.53 2.96
CA GLN A 116 7.90 11.80 4.22
C GLN A 116 8.83 10.58 4.21
N SER A 117 10.13 10.87 4.08
CA SER A 117 11.20 9.90 4.31
C SER A 117 11.08 9.20 5.67
N LEU A 118 10.43 9.84 6.64
CA LEU A 118 10.19 9.26 7.97
C LEU A 118 9.29 8.01 7.90
N HIS A 119 8.10 8.09 7.27
CA HIS A 119 7.22 6.92 7.16
C HIS A 119 7.85 5.82 6.32
N LEU A 120 8.62 6.18 5.28
CA LEU A 120 9.36 5.20 4.48
C LEU A 120 10.43 4.50 5.31
N LYS A 121 11.14 5.23 6.17
CA LYS A 121 12.10 4.61 7.10
C LYS A 121 11.38 3.65 8.05
N ASP A 122 10.31 4.11 8.69
CA ASP A 122 9.58 3.32 9.70
C ASP A 122 9.01 2.03 9.08
N ILE A 123 8.42 2.11 7.87
CA ILE A 123 7.88 0.92 7.21
C ILE A 123 8.98 -0.06 6.79
N LEU A 124 10.13 0.45 6.34
CA LEU A 124 11.27 -0.40 5.97
C LEU A 124 11.84 -1.10 7.20
N GLU A 125 11.87 -0.44 8.36
CA GLU A 125 12.24 -1.07 9.63
C GLU A 125 11.21 -2.16 10.03
N THR A 126 9.91 -1.87 9.89
CA THR A 126 8.83 -2.85 10.13
C THR A 126 8.98 -4.09 9.24
N PHE A 127 9.15 -3.91 7.94
CA PHE A 127 9.34 -5.04 7.01
C PHE A 127 10.67 -5.75 7.23
N GLY A 128 11.75 -5.03 7.55
CA GLY A 128 13.03 -5.62 7.90
C GLY A 128 12.91 -6.56 9.12
N PHE A 129 12.12 -6.18 10.12
CA PHE A 129 11.84 -7.04 11.26
C PHE A 129 11.01 -8.27 10.88
N ALA A 130 9.95 -8.10 10.09
CA ALA A 130 9.12 -9.21 9.62
C ALA A 130 9.93 -10.22 8.79
N ILE A 131 10.76 -9.74 7.85
CA ILE A 131 11.66 -10.57 7.04
C ILE A 131 12.60 -11.37 7.94
N LYS A 132 13.24 -10.70 8.91
CA LYS A 132 14.17 -11.35 9.83
C LYS A 132 13.49 -12.50 10.57
N ASN A 133 12.28 -12.29 11.06
CA ASN A 133 11.52 -13.33 11.77
C ASN A 133 11.20 -14.51 10.85
N ILE A 134 10.69 -14.25 9.64
CA ILE A 134 10.36 -15.32 8.67
C ILE A 134 11.61 -16.15 8.33
N VAL A 135 12.74 -15.49 8.08
CA VAL A 135 14.01 -16.16 7.76
C VAL A 135 14.51 -16.98 8.95
N SER A 136 14.49 -16.41 10.16
CA SER A 136 14.87 -17.12 11.39
C SER A 136 14.00 -18.35 11.63
N ASP A 137 12.67 -18.21 11.55
CA ASP A 137 11.72 -19.30 11.74
C ASP A 137 11.93 -20.40 10.68
N THR A 138 12.21 -20.04 9.43
CA THR A 138 12.43 -21.01 8.35
C THR A 138 13.73 -21.79 8.53
N LEU A 139 14.78 -21.13 9.03
CA LEU A 139 16.07 -21.76 9.34
C LEU A 139 15.98 -22.70 10.55
N GLU A 140 15.32 -22.27 11.63
CA GLU A 140 15.17 -23.07 12.85
C GLU A 140 14.36 -24.35 12.62
N ASN A 141 13.40 -24.31 11.70
CA ASN A 141 12.53 -25.45 11.38
C ASN A 141 13.12 -26.42 10.33
N ASN A 142 14.36 -26.23 9.88
CA ASN A 142 15.02 -27.06 8.85
C ASN A 142 14.15 -27.30 7.61
N ASN A 143 13.47 -26.24 7.13
CA ASN A 143 12.54 -26.37 6.03
C ASN A 143 13.30 -26.52 4.70
N GLU A 144 13.08 -27.60 3.96
CA GLU A 144 13.73 -27.85 2.66
C GLU A 144 13.40 -26.76 1.62
N ASP A 145 12.30 -26.01 1.83
CA ASP A 145 11.85 -24.88 1.00
C ASP A 145 12.47 -23.51 1.38
N PHE A 146 13.52 -23.47 2.20
CA PHE A 146 14.16 -22.21 2.61
C PHE A 146 14.54 -21.31 1.41
N LEU A 147 15.10 -21.91 0.35
CA LEU A 147 15.46 -21.19 -0.88
C LEU A 147 14.25 -20.55 -1.55
N HIS A 148 13.14 -21.28 -1.65
CA HIS A 148 11.92 -20.77 -2.25
C HIS A 148 11.35 -19.58 -1.46
N VAL A 149 11.28 -19.70 -0.14
CA VAL A 149 10.83 -18.61 0.75
C VAL A 149 11.72 -17.37 0.60
N TYR A 150 13.03 -17.57 0.53
CA TYR A 150 13.99 -16.47 0.36
C TYR A 150 13.86 -15.78 -1.01
N GLU A 151 13.71 -16.54 -2.09
CA GLU A 151 13.48 -16.00 -3.43
C GLU A 151 12.17 -15.20 -3.51
N GLU A 152 11.09 -15.68 -2.90
CA GLU A 152 9.81 -14.95 -2.81
C GLU A 152 9.95 -13.62 -2.07
N ILE A 153 10.68 -13.60 -0.96
CA ILE A 153 10.95 -12.39 -0.18
C ILE A 153 11.75 -11.40 -1.02
N LEU A 154 12.85 -11.84 -1.65
CA LEU A 154 13.69 -10.97 -2.48
C LEU A 154 12.91 -10.35 -3.64
N LYS A 155 12.13 -11.16 -4.36
CA LYS A 155 11.28 -10.68 -5.45
C LYS A 155 10.25 -9.66 -4.96
N SER A 156 9.68 -9.88 -3.78
CA SER A 156 8.71 -8.95 -3.20
C SER A 156 9.36 -7.62 -2.79
N ILE A 157 10.58 -7.66 -2.25
CA ILE A 157 11.37 -6.46 -1.93
C ILE A 157 11.73 -5.71 -3.23
N GLU A 158 12.20 -6.41 -4.26
CA GLU A 158 12.53 -5.81 -5.55
C GLU A 158 11.32 -5.08 -6.15
N GLN A 159 10.16 -5.72 -6.17
CA GLN A 159 8.91 -5.11 -6.65
C GLN A 159 8.49 -3.89 -5.83
N PHE A 160 8.60 -3.98 -4.49
CA PHE A 160 8.28 -2.87 -3.60
C PHE A 160 9.20 -1.67 -3.87
N LEU A 161 10.52 -1.89 -3.90
CA LEU A 161 11.53 -0.86 -4.14
C LEU A 161 11.42 -0.25 -5.54
N SER A 162 11.18 -1.06 -6.58
CA SER A 162 10.95 -0.56 -7.94
C SER A 162 9.79 0.43 -7.97
N GLY A 163 8.70 0.14 -7.25
CA GLY A 163 7.56 1.05 -7.12
C GLY A 163 7.93 2.40 -6.48
N PHE A 164 8.92 2.44 -5.58
CA PHE A 164 9.44 3.69 -5.04
C PHE A 164 10.38 4.41 -5.99
N VAL A 165 11.22 3.68 -6.74
CA VAL A 165 12.10 4.28 -7.76
C VAL A 165 11.24 4.95 -8.83
N ASP A 166 10.19 4.28 -9.30
CA ASP A 166 9.23 4.85 -10.24
C ASP A 166 8.49 6.05 -9.63
N LEU A 167 8.11 5.98 -8.34
CA LEU A 167 7.48 7.11 -7.64
C LEU A 167 8.41 8.33 -7.55
N ILE A 168 9.66 8.11 -7.16
CA ILE A 168 10.67 9.15 -7.03
C ILE A 168 10.97 9.75 -8.41
N GLY A 169 11.19 8.92 -9.42
CA GLY A 169 11.41 9.33 -10.81
C GLY A 169 10.24 10.12 -11.39
N MET A 170 9.01 9.59 -11.29
CA MET A 170 7.77 10.25 -11.74
C MET A 170 7.53 11.56 -11.01
N ARG A 171 7.85 11.64 -9.73
CA ARG A 171 7.68 12.84 -8.93
C ARG A 171 8.71 13.92 -9.28
N TYR A 172 9.98 13.55 -9.46
CA TYR A 172 10.98 14.49 -9.97
C TYR A 172 10.63 14.97 -11.38
N LEU A 173 10.14 14.08 -12.24
CA LEU A 173 9.61 14.42 -13.56
C LEU A 173 8.41 15.38 -13.47
N LYS A 174 7.47 15.13 -12.55
CA LYS A 174 6.31 16.00 -12.32
C LYS A 174 6.73 17.35 -11.74
N ASP A 175 7.60 17.40 -10.75
CA ASP A 175 8.11 18.64 -10.16
C ASP A 175 8.90 19.45 -11.21
N LEU A 176 9.70 18.80 -12.05
CA LEU A 176 10.36 19.42 -13.21
C LEU A 176 9.34 19.94 -14.22
N THR A 177 8.31 19.15 -14.54
CA THR A 177 7.26 19.50 -15.50
C THR A 177 6.40 20.63 -14.97
N ASP A 178 6.01 20.64 -13.71
CA ASP A 178 5.18 21.66 -13.07
C ASP A 178 5.97 22.97 -12.89
N PHE A 179 7.26 22.88 -12.56
CA PHE A 179 8.15 24.06 -12.49
C PHE A 179 8.42 24.66 -13.87
N TYR A 180 8.72 23.83 -14.88
CA TYR A 180 8.91 24.30 -16.25
C TYR A 180 7.59 24.77 -16.88
N ALA A 181 6.51 24.00 -16.79
CA ALA A 181 5.20 24.39 -17.31
C ALA A 181 4.66 25.63 -16.59
N GLY A 182 4.82 25.76 -15.27
CA GLY A 182 4.43 26.96 -14.52
C GLY A 182 5.20 28.21 -14.95
N ARG A 183 6.51 28.10 -15.24
CA ARG A 183 7.32 29.22 -15.77
C ARG A 183 7.06 29.52 -17.24
N CYS A 184 6.77 28.49 -18.04
CA CYS A 184 6.54 28.63 -19.47
C CYS A 184 5.12 29.10 -19.82
N LEU A 185 4.11 28.69 -19.05
CA LEU A 185 2.71 29.10 -19.23
C LEU A 185 2.43 30.51 -18.71
N ALA A 186 3.24 31.02 -17.78
CA ALA A 186 3.11 32.39 -17.32
C ALA A 186 3.44 33.43 -18.42
N HIS A 187 4.22 33.06 -19.46
CA HIS A 187 4.89 34.06 -20.30
C HIS A 187 4.84 33.84 -21.84
N SER A 188 4.05 32.93 -22.42
CA SER A 188 4.06 32.84 -23.90
C SER A 188 2.85 32.21 -24.59
N GLU A 189 2.26 32.95 -25.53
CA GLU A 189 1.27 32.48 -26.53
C GLU A 189 1.85 31.49 -27.58
N ALA A 190 3.14 31.20 -27.55
CA ALA A 190 3.82 30.40 -28.57
C ALA A 190 3.66 28.87 -28.42
N TRP A 191 3.06 28.38 -27.33
CA TRP A 191 3.04 26.95 -26.96
C TRP A 191 2.09 26.05 -27.78
N CYS A 192 1.39 26.59 -28.78
CA CYS A 192 0.46 25.83 -29.63
C CYS A 192 1.09 25.21 -30.89
N ARG A 193 2.40 25.34 -31.12
CA ARG A 193 3.04 24.91 -32.38
C ARG A 193 3.78 23.57 -32.29
N TYR A 194 3.84 22.92 -33.44
CA TYR A 194 4.25 21.52 -33.69
C TYR A 194 5.61 21.13 -33.07
N GLU A 195 6.52 22.08 -32.96
CA GLU A 195 7.86 21.90 -32.38
C GLU A 195 7.81 21.51 -30.90
N VAL A 196 6.83 22.01 -30.13
CA VAL A 196 6.61 21.66 -28.71
C VAL A 196 6.19 20.19 -28.54
N LYS A 197 5.51 19.62 -29.54
CA LYS A 197 5.11 18.21 -29.58
C LYS A 197 6.33 17.28 -29.74
N GLN A 198 7.39 17.76 -30.36
CA GLN A 198 8.65 17.03 -30.52
C GLN A 198 9.52 17.13 -29.26
N CYS A 199 9.58 18.28 -28.59
CA CYS A 199 10.23 18.42 -27.28
C CYS A 199 9.60 17.49 -26.22
N ARG A 200 8.28 17.30 -26.25
CA ARG A 200 7.57 16.33 -25.41
C ARG A 200 7.97 14.88 -25.69
N ARG A 201 8.26 14.53 -26.95
CA ARG A 201 8.74 13.18 -27.32
C ARG A 201 10.18 12.92 -26.87
N MET A 202 11.06 13.92 -26.93
CA MET A 202 12.43 13.81 -26.41
C MET A 202 12.48 13.64 -24.88
N LEU A 203 11.66 14.39 -24.13
CA LEU A 203 11.60 14.26 -22.66
C LEU A 203 11.08 12.88 -22.20
N LEU A 204 10.20 12.24 -22.99
CA LEU A 204 9.73 10.88 -22.74
C LEU A 204 10.75 9.79 -23.10
N GLN A 205 11.83 10.13 -23.82
CA GLN A 205 12.89 9.19 -24.20
C GLN A 205 14.13 9.26 -23.28
N LEU A 206 14.30 10.33 -22.50
CA LEU A 206 15.44 10.53 -21.58
C LEU A 206 15.20 9.96 -20.16
N VAL A 207 14.09 9.24 -19.92
CA VAL A 207 13.82 8.50 -18.66
C VAL A 207 14.56 7.14 -18.61
N ILE A 208 15.29 6.80 -19.68
CA ILE A 208 16.19 5.64 -19.72
C ILE A 208 17.59 6.09 -19.29
N VAL A 209 17.98 5.70 -18.07
CA VAL A 209 19.35 5.68 -17.51
C VAL A 209 19.90 7.04 -17.06
N GLU A 210 19.75 7.36 -15.76
CA GLU A 210 20.78 7.24 -14.69
C GLU A 210 20.23 7.71 -13.33
#